data_AF-A0A1J3EP81-F1
#
_entry.id   AF-A0A1J3EP81-F1
#
_cell.length_a   1.000
_cell.length_b   1.000
_cell.length_c   1.000
_cell.angle_alpha   90.00
_cell.angle_beta   90.00
_cell.angle_gamma   90.00
#
_symmetry.space_group_name_H-M   'P 1'
#
loop_
_entity.id
_entity.type
_entity.pdbx_description
1 polymer ?
#
loop_
_entity_poly.entity_id
_entity_poly.type
_entity_poly.pdbx_seq_one_letter_code
_entity_poly.pdbx_strand_id
1 'polypeptide(L)'
;SFKLGMGRHGIPKQCYCGGDVFLETTNNGEDQGRRFFTCCRRDQDGYHIRKWWDNCVEDEIQMLRADITCLTEEARNCGKAEEAIKETNVLWTDLCVAEKATRDLKEDVEKNIVKMKEDFAKMEVLVRDMNKKHTTAEITFVLATFVLFLGLFIIWFK
;
A
#
# COMPACT_ATOMS: atom_id res chain seq x y z
N SER A 1 5.45 27.28 2.56
CA SER A 1 6.11 28.49 3.10
C SER A 1 5.21 29.69 2.81
N PHE A 2 4.43 30.12 3.80
CA PHE A 2 3.41 31.17 3.68
C PHE A 2 4.11 32.54 3.73
N LYS A 3 4.22 33.24 2.59
CA LYS A 3 4.72 34.62 2.54
C LYS A 3 3.56 35.58 2.75
N LEU A 4 3.32 35.97 4.00
CA LEU A 4 2.43 37.10 4.31
C LEU A 4 3.13 38.42 3.96
N GLY A 5 2.53 39.18 3.04
CA GLY A 5 2.55 40.64 3.11
C GLY A 5 3.74 41.40 2.52
N MET A 6 4.22 41.05 1.32
CA MET A 6 4.87 42.07 0.46
C MET A 6 3.80 42.85 -0.32
N GLY A 7 3.12 43.74 0.41
CA GLY A 7 2.52 45.01 -0.04
C GLY A 7 1.74 45.07 -1.36
N ARG A 8 0.66 44.31 -1.55
CA ARG A 8 -0.42 44.75 -2.46
C ARG A 8 -1.81 44.58 -1.85
N HIS A 9 -2.05 43.47 -1.17
CA HIS A 9 -3.33 43.13 -0.54
C HIS A 9 -3.13 42.73 0.93
N GLY A 10 -4.16 42.95 1.73
CA GLY A 10 -4.19 42.64 3.16
C GLY A 10 -3.59 43.72 4.05
N ILE A 11 -3.41 43.37 5.32
CA ILE A 11 -2.85 44.29 6.33
C ILE A 11 -1.34 44.39 6.15
N PRO A 12 -0.79 45.60 5.92
CA PRO A 12 0.63 45.75 5.69
C PRO A 12 1.42 45.52 6.98
N LYS A 13 2.38 44.60 6.92
CA LYS A 13 3.31 44.34 8.03
C LYS A 13 4.57 45.19 7.96
N GLN A 14 4.97 45.59 6.75
CA GLN A 14 6.18 46.37 6.50
C GLN A 14 5.98 47.24 5.25
N CYS A 15 6.64 48.40 5.21
CA CYS A 15 6.67 49.27 4.05
C CYS A 15 7.60 48.71 2.96
N TYR A 16 7.42 49.15 1.71
CA TYR A 16 8.29 48.79 0.58
C TYR A 16 9.78 49.12 0.81
N CYS A 17 10.07 50.14 1.61
CA CYS A 17 11.42 50.54 1.99
C CYS A 17 12.01 49.69 3.15
N GLY A 18 11.28 48.67 3.61
CA GLY A 18 11.63 47.89 4.80
C GLY A 18 11.38 48.62 6.12
N GLY A 19 10.74 49.79 6.11
CA GLY A 19 10.37 50.53 7.32
C GLY A 19 9.13 49.95 7.99
N ASP A 20 9.01 50.18 9.30
CA ASP A 20 7.81 49.83 10.05
C ASP A 20 6.62 50.69 9.62
N VAL A 21 5.43 50.10 9.77
CA VAL A 21 4.16 50.72 9.38
C VAL A 21 3.35 51.02 10.63
N PHE A 22 2.78 52.22 10.69
CA PHE A 22 2.00 52.72 11.81
C PHE A 22 0.57 53.01 11.35
N LEU A 23 -0.37 52.86 12.26
CA LEU A 23 -1.77 53.21 12.04
C LEU A 23 -2.01 54.63 12.58
N GLU A 24 -2.26 55.57 11.68
CA GLU A 24 -2.60 56.94 12.02
C GLU A 24 -4.09 57.22 11.79
N THR A 25 -4.59 58.26 12.46
CA THR A 25 -5.96 58.75 12.28
C THR A 25 -5.91 60.13 11.63
N THR A 26 -6.71 60.32 10.59
CA THR A 26 -6.86 61.63 9.94
C THR A 26 -7.49 62.61 10.92
N ASN A 27 -6.79 63.68 11.26
CA ASN A 27 -7.27 64.65 12.26
C ASN A 27 -8.04 65.83 11.64
N ASN A 28 -7.90 66.09 10.34
CA ASN A 28 -8.44 67.27 9.66
C ASN A 28 -9.07 66.88 8.30
N GLY A 29 -10.08 67.63 7.84
CA GLY A 29 -10.72 67.46 6.52
C GLY A 29 -11.97 66.57 6.53
N GLU A 30 -12.48 66.23 5.35
CA GLU A 30 -13.70 65.41 5.18
C GLU A 30 -13.54 63.97 5.69
N ASP A 31 -12.31 63.45 5.68
CA ASP A 31 -11.96 62.11 6.17
C ASP A 31 -11.57 62.08 7.67
N GLN A 32 -11.92 63.11 8.44
CA GLN A 32 -11.59 63.19 9.87
C GLN A 32 -12.09 61.94 10.63
N GLY A 33 -11.21 61.33 11.43
CA GLY A 33 -11.48 60.10 12.18
C GLY A 33 -11.20 58.80 11.42
N ARG A 34 -10.96 58.84 10.11
CA ARG A 34 -10.57 57.65 9.35
C ARG A 34 -9.13 57.24 9.64
N ARG A 35 -8.87 55.93 9.64
CA ARG A 35 -7.55 55.36 9.94
C ARG A 35 -6.83 54.88 8.68
N PHE A 36 -5.53 55.10 8.60
CA PHE A 36 -4.70 54.63 7.50
C PHE A 36 -3.34 54.16 7.98
N PHE A 37 -2.77 53.21 7.27
CA PHE A 37 -1.42 52.73 7.46
C PHE A 37 -0.43 53.65 6.75
N THR A 38 0.66 54.01 7.41
CA THR A 38 1.73 54.87 6.88
C THR A 38 3.11 54.42 7.34
N CYS A 39 4.15 54.74 6.58
CA CYS A 39 5.55 54.41 6.89
C CYS A 39 6.16 55.40 7.89
N CYS A 40 7.02 54.94 8.83
CA CYS A 40 7.83 55.85 9.66
C CYS A 40 8.81 56.73 8.87
N ARG A 41 9.29 56.22 7.74
CA ARG A 41 10.28 56.89 6.88
C ARG A 41 9.64 57.62 5.70
N ARG A 42 8.36 58.01 5.82
CA ARG A 42 7.57 58.62 4.73
C ARG A 42 8.16 59.90 4.15
N ASP A 43 9.00 60.59 4.91
CA ASP A 43 9.66 61.84 4.50
C ASP A 43 10.97 61.59 3.73
N GLN A 44 11.43 60.33 3.62
CA GLN A 44 12.59 59.97 2.81
C GLN A 44 12.19 59.75 1.35
N ASP A 45 13.08 60.04 0.41
CA ASP A 45 12.85 59.76 -1.01
C ASP A 45 12.59 58.28 -1.26
N GLY A 46 11.50 57.96 -1.98
CA GLY A 46 11.15 56.59 -2.34
C GLY A 46 9.65 56.31 -2.29
N TYR A 47 9.28 55.06 -2.64
CA TYR A 47 7.90 54.60 -2.57
C TYR A 47 7.57 54.13 -1.15
N HIS A 48 6.65 54.84 -0.50
CA HIS A 48 6.17 54.50 0.84
C HIS A 48 4.69 54.12 0.83
N ILE A 49 4.32 53.24 1.75
CA ILE A 49 2.94 52.81 1.89
C ILE A 49 2.08 53.91 2.51
N ARG A 50 0.94 54.19 1.88
CA ARG A 50 -0.20 54.89 2.47
C ARG A 50 -1.47 54.20 2.01
N LYS A 51 -2.14 53.47 2.89
CA LYS A 51 -3.33 52.68 2.53
C LYS A 51 -4.37 52.77 3.64
N TRP A 52 -5.64 52.91 3.26
CA TRP A 52 -6.72 52.99 4.23
C TRP A 52 -6.89 51.67 4.98
N TRP A 53 -7.19 51.77 6.28
CA TRP A 53 -7.32 50.61 7.17
C TRP A 53 -8.50 49.72 6.79
N ASP A 54 -9.64 50.31 6.43
CA ASP A 54 -10.84 49.63 5.95
C ASP A 54 -10.54 48.74 4.74
N ASN A 55 -9.88 49.27 3.71
CA ASN A 55 -9.49 48.53 2.52
C ASN A 55 -8.51 47.39 2.85
N CYS A 56 -7.56 47.62 3.76
CA CYS A 56 -6.62 46.58 4.19
C CYS A 56 -7.33 45.44 4.93
N VAL A 57 -8.30 45.77 5.79
CA VAL A 57 -9.08 44.78 6.55
C VAL A 57 -9.99 44.00 5.62
N GLU A 58 -10.63 44.66 4.66
CA GLU A 58 -11.46 44.00 3.66
C GLU A 58 -10.65 43.00 2.84
N ASP A 59 -9.48 43.42 2.32
CA ASP A 59 -8.58 42.53 1.60
C ASP A 59 -8.18 41.32 2.45
N GLU A 60 -7.82 41.54 3.73
CA GLU A 60 -7.41 40.47 4.64
C GLU A 60 -8.55 39.47 4.88
N ILE A 61 -9.78 39.97 5.07
CA ILE A 61 -10.97 39.13 5.24
C ILE A 61 -11.23 38.31 3.97
N GLN A 62 -11.11 38.91 2.79
CA GLN A 62 -11.29 38.20 1.52
C GLN A 62 -10.24 37.10 1.34
N MET A 63 -8.98 37.39 1.66
CA MET A 63 -7.90 36.40 1.63
C MET A 63 -8.14 35.25 2.61
N LEU A 64 -8.50 35.56 3.86
CA LEU A 64 -8.82 34.54 4.87
C LEU A 64 -10.01 33.68 4.46
N ARG A 65 -11.04 34.25 3.84
CA ARG A 65 -12.19 33.48 3.30
C ARG A 65 -11.76 32.52 2.20
N ALA A 66 -10.89 32.95 1.29
CA ALA A 66 -10.34 32.11 0.23
C ALA A 66 -9.51 30.97 0.83
N ASP A 67 -8.64 31.26 1.80
CA ASP A 67 -7.83 30.26 2.49
C ASP A 67 -8.70 29.24 3.23
N ILE A 68 -9.74 29.69 3.96
CA ILE A 68 -10.69 28.79 4.65
C ILE A 68 -11.38 27.87 3.64
N THR A 69 -11.80 28.40 2.50
CA THR A 69 -12.48 27.62 1.46
C THR A 69 -11.54 26.58 0.84
N CYS A 70 -10.29 26.95 0.57
CA CYS A 70 -9.24 26.03 0.09
C CYS A 70 -8.97 24.92 1.11
N LEU A 71 -8.75 25.27 2.37
CA LEU A 71 -8.52 24.31 3.46
C LEU A 71 -9.71 23.38 3.68
N THR A 72 -10.93 23.90 3.55
CA THR A 72 -12.15 23.08 3.67
C THR A 72 -12.23 22.05 2.54
N GLU A 73 -11.87 22.43 1.31
CA GLU A 73 -11.84 21.53 0.17
C GLU A 73 -10.73 20.47 0.30
N GLU A 74 -9.55 20.86 0.77
CA GLU A 74 -8.46 19.94 1.10
C GLU A 74 -8.86 18.94 2.20
N ALA A 75 -9.51 19.42 3.27
CA ALA A 75 -10.02 18.56 4.34
C ALA A 75 -11.07 17.57 3.82
N ARG A 76 -11.98 18.00 2.94
CA ARG A 76 -12.96 17.13 2.29
C ARG A 76 -12.29 16.06 1.43
N ASN A 77 -11.25 16.42 0.68
CA ASN A 77 -10.49 15.47 -0.12
C ASN A 77 -9.70 14.48 0.75
N CYS A 78 -9.14 14.93 1.88
CA CYS A 78 -8.53 14.07 2.88
C CYS A 78 -9.55 13.05 3.43
N GLY A 79 -10.78 13.47 3.71
CA GLY A 79 -11.85 12.56 4.16
C GLY A 79 -12.18 11.46 3.15
N LYS A 80 -12.19 11.79 1.84
CA LYS A 80 -12.35 10.78 0.78
C LYS A 80 -11.19 9.78 0.73
N ALA A 81 -9.96 10.27 0.90
CA ALA A 81 -8.78 9.40 0.94
C ALA A 81 -8.82 8.45 2.15
N GLU A 82 -9.28 8.93 3.31
CA GLU A 82 -9.47 8.10 4.50
C GLU A 82 -10.47 6.97 4.24
N GLU A 83 -11.58 7.25 3.56
CA GLU A 83 -12.57 6.22 3.22
C GLU A 83 -12.02 5.16 2.27
N ALA A 84 -11.27 5.56 1.23
CA ALA A 84 -10.59 4.63 0.33
C ALA A 84 -9.55 3.75 1.06
N ILE A 85 -8.87 4.30 2.08
CA ILE A 85 -7.96 3.53 2.94
C ILE A 85 -8.74 2.47 3.74
N LYS A 86 -9.94 2.79 4.25
CA LYS A 86 -10.77 1.80 4.95
C LYS A 86 -11.18 0.65 4.04
N GLU A 87 -11.65 0.95 2.83
CA GLU A 87 -11.98 -0.09 1.83
C GLU A 87 -10.78 -0.98 1.51
N THR A 88 -9.61 -0.37 1.33
CA THR A 88 -8.37 -1.12 1.06
C THR A 88 -7.97 -2.01 2.25
N ASN A 89 -8.17 -1.56 3.49
CA ASN A 89 -7.90 -2.37 4.67
C ASN A 89 -8.79 -3.61 4.75
N VAL A 90 -10.08 -3.49 4.39
CA VAL A 90 -10.98 -4.66 4.33
C VAL A 90 -10.49 -5.66 3.30
N LEU A 91 -10.14 -5.20 2.09
CA LEU A 91 -9.59 -6.06 1.04
C LEU A 91 -8.28 -6.74 1.47
N TRP A 92 -7.41 -6.02 2.19
CA TRP A 92 -6.17 -6.59 2.72
C TRP A 92 -6.45 -7.69 3.75
N THR A 93 -7.45 -7.51 4.63
CA THR A 93 -7.83 -8.56 5.57
C THR A 93 -8.34 -9.82 4.87
N ASP A 94 -9.15 -9.68 3.82
CA ASP A 94 -9.64 -10.81 3.02
C ASP A 94 -8.48 -11.52 2.30
N LEU A 95 -7.54 -10.76 1.76
CA LEU A 95 -6.34 -11.30 1.13
C LEU A 95 -5.50 -12.12 2.12
N CYS A 96 -5.31 -11.63 3.34
CA CYS A 96 -4.59 -12.37 4.38
C CYS A 96 -5.27 -13.70 4.74
N VAL A 97 -6.61 -13.72 4.78
CA VAL A 97 -7.38 -14.96 5.02
C VAL A 97 -7.20 -15.93 3.86
N ALA A 98 -7.31 -15.45 2.62
CA ALA A 98 -7.12 -16.27 1.42
C ALA A 98 -5.70 -16.84 1.34
N GLU A 99 -4.68 -16.03 1.61
CA GLU A 99 -3.29 -16.46 1.62
C GLU A 99 -3.06 -17.58 2.63
N LYS A 100 -3.62 -17.45 3.85
CA LYS A 100 -3.55 -18.51 4.86
C LYS A 100 -4.20 -19.81 4.35
N ALA A 101 -5.38 -19.74 3.77
CA ALA A 101 -6.06 -20.91 3.22
C ALA A 101 -5.23 -21.61 2.13
N THR A 102 -4.57 -20.84 1.25
CA THR A 102 -3.68 -21.43 0.23
C THR A 102 -2.44 -22.10 0.83
N ARG A 103 -1.92 -21.54 1.93
CA ARG A 103 -0.77 -22.10 2.66
C ARG A 103 -1.12 -23.42 3.33
N ASP A 104 -2.28 -23.47 3.99
CA ASP A 104 -2.76 -24.68 4.66
C ASP A 104 -3.02 -25.80 3.62
N LEU A 105 -3.66 -25.47 2.48
CA LEU A 105 -3.86 -26.43 1.39
C LEU A 105 -2.53 -26.95 0.81
N LYS A 106 -1.52 -26.08 0.68
CA LYS A 106 -0.18 -26.48 0.22
C LYS A 106 0.44 -27.51 1.16
N GLU A 107 0.35 -27.29 2.47
CA GLU A 107 0.88 -28.22 3.48
C GLU A 107 0.18 -29.59 3.39
N ASP A 108 -1.14 -29.60 3.20
CA ASP A 108 -1.90 -30.84 3.03
C ASP A 108 -1.51 -31.59 1.75
N VAL A 109 -1.29 -30.87 0.64
CA VAL A 109 -0.79 -31.46 -0.61
C VAL A 109 0.60 -32.07 -0.40
N GLU A 110 1.50 -31.38 0.30
CA GLU A 110 2.85 -31.90 0.60
C GLU A 110 2.78 -33.17 1.46
N LYS A 111 1.92 -33.21 2.48
CA LYS A 111 1.67 -34.42 3.30
C LYS A 111 1.14 -35.57 2.44
N ASN A 112 0.18 -35.29 1.57
CA ASN A 112 -0.39 -36.30 0.67
C ASN A 112 0.66 -36.86 -0.31
N ILE A 113 1.56 -36.02 -0.83
CA ILE A 113 2.68 -36.45 -1.68
C ILE A 113 3.62 -37.39 -0.89
N VAL A 114 3.98 -37.05 0.35
CA VAL A 114 4.84 -37.90 1.18
C VAL A 114 4.17 -39.26 1.43
N LYS A 115 2.89 -39.27 1.77
CA LYS A 115 2.13 -40.51 1.98
C LYS A 115 2.05 -41.36 0.71
N MET A 116 1.74 -40.75 -0.44
CA MET A 116 1.74 -41.44 -1.73
C MET A 116 3.11 -42.06 -2.07
N LYS A 117 4.22 -41.37 -1.76
CA LYS A 117 5.56 -41.92 -1.95
C LYS A 117 5.80 -43.15 -1.09
N GLU A 118 5.34 -43.13 0.17
CA GLU A 118 5.45 -44.27 1.06
C GLU A 118 4.62 -45.46 0.57
N ASP A 119 3.40 -45.21 0.12
CA ASP A 119 2.52 -46.24 -0.44
C ASP A 119 3.09 -46.81 -1.76
N PHE A 120 3.71 -45.97 -2.60
CA PHE A 120 4.40 -46.42 -3.79
C PHE A 120 5.61 -47.33 -3.45
N ALA A 121 6.39 -46.97 -2.43
CA ALA A 121 7.51 -47.80 -1.97
C ALA A 121 7.04 -49.17 -1.45
N LYS A 122 5.92 -49.21 -0.70
CA LYS A 122 5.28 -50.47 -0.28
C LYS A 122 4.83 -51.30 -1.47
N MET A 123 4.20 -50.66 -2.46
CA MET A 123 3.75 -51.33 -3.68
C MET A 123 4.92 -51.92 -4.48
N GLU A 124 6.04 -51.22 -4.59
CA GLU A 124 7.24 -51.72 -5.30
C GLU A 124 7.79 -53.00 -4.65
N VAL A 125 7.83 -53.05 -3.31
CA VAL A 125 8.25 -54.26 -2.57
C VAL A 125 7.30 -55.43 -2.83
N LEU A 126 5.98 -55.18 -2.83
CA LEU A 126 4.99 -56.21 -3.12
C LEU A 126 5.11 -56.75 -4.55
N VAL A 127 5.28 -55.88 -5.54
CA VAL A 127 5.49 -56.29 -6.95
C VAL A 127 6.76 -57.12 -7.08
N ARG A 128 7.85 -56.72 -6.42
CA ARG A 128 9.10 -57.48 -6.39
C ARG A 128 8.93 -58.87 -5.78
N ASP A 129 8.21 -58.98 -4.66
CA ASP A 129 7.94 -60.26 -4.00
C ASP A 129 7.07 -61.17 -4.88
N MET A 130 6.02 -60.63 -5.50
CA MET A 130 5.18 -61.38 -6.44
C MET A 130 5.98 -61.89 -7.64
N ASN A 131 6.84 -61.05 -8.24
CA ASN A 131 7.66 -61.45 -9.38
C ASN A 131 8.63 -62.60 -9.01
N LYS A 132 9.28 -62.51 -7.84
CA LYS A 132 10.17 -63.57 -7.35
C LYS A 132 9.43 -64.90 -7.14
N LYS A 133 8.24 -64.86 -6.53
CA LYS A 133 7.39 -66.04 -6.34
C LYS A 133 7.00 -66.66 -7.68
N HIS A 134 6.61 -65.83 -8.66
CA HIS A 134 6.27 -66.28 -10.02
C HIS A 134 7.45 -67.00 -10.70
N THR A 135 8.63 -66.38 -10.75
CA THR A 135 9.83 -66.99 -11.36
C THR A 135 10.24 -68.28 -10.64
N THR A 136 10.12 -68.33 -9.30
CA THR A 136 10.43 -69.54 -8.53
C THR A 136 9.47 -70.67 -8.91
N ALA A 137 8.18 -70.37 -9.02
CA ALA A 137 7.15 -71.33 -9.43
C ALA A 137 7.42 -71.87 -10.84
N GLU A 138 7.76 -71.00 -11.79
CA GLU A 138 8.13 -71.39 -13.16
C GLU A 138 9.35 -72.31 -13.19
N ILE A 139 10.43 -71.98 -12.47
CA ILE A 139 11.64 -72.82 -12.40
C ILE A 139 11.32 -74.19 -11.80
N THR A 140 10.56 -74.25 -10.71
CA THR A 140 10.17 -75.53 -10.10
C THR A 140 9.32 -76.38 -11.03
N PHE A 141 8.44 -75.76 -11.82
CA PHE A 141 7.62 -76.47 -12.81
C PHE A 141 8.48 -77.06 -13.94
N VAL A 142 9.43 -76.29 -14.47
CA VAL A 142 10.38 -76.76 -15.50
C VAL A 142 11.27 -77.90 -14.98
N LEU A 143 11.77 -77.81 -13.76
CA LEU A 143 12.59 -78.88 -13.16
C LEU A 143 11.77 -80.16 -12.93
N ALA A 144 10.55 -80.05 -12.41
CA ALA A 144 9.68 -81.21 -12.19
C ALA A 144 9.35 -81.93 -13.50
N THR A 145 9.03 -81.18 -14.57
CA THR A 145 8.79 -81.78 -15.89
C THR A 145 10.03 -82.48 -16.43
N PHE A 146 11.22 -81.87 -16.30
CA PHE A 146 12.48 -82.50 -16.70
C PHE A 146 12.77 -83.81 -15.97
N VAL A 147 12.55 -83.88 -14.64
CA VAL A 147 12.73 -85.11 -13.86
C VAL A 147 11.79 -86.22 -14.32
N LEU A 148 10.54 -85.87 -14.64
CA LEU A 148 9.58 -86.83 -15.21
C LEU A 148 10.04 -87.35 -16.58
N PHE A 149 10.56 -86.48 -17.45
CA PHE A 149 11.13 -86.89 -18.74
C PHE A 149 12.36 -87.80 -18.58
N LEU A 150 13.26 -87.51 -17.65
CA LEU A 150 14.41 -88.38 -17.36
C LEU A 150 13.96 -89.75 -16.84
N GLY A 151 12.97 -89.79 -15.95
CA GLY A 151 12.39 -91.04 -15.46
C GLY A 151 11.82 -91.89 -16.59
N LEU A 152 11.04 -91.28 -17.49
CA LEU A 152 10.51 -91.94 -18.68
C LEU A 152 11.61 -92.41 -19.62
N PHE A 153 12.66 -91.61 -19.84
CA PHE A 153 13.80 -91.95 -20.68
C PHE A 153 14.58 -93.17 -20.14
N ILE A 154 14.82 -93.23 -18.82
CA ILE A 154 15.47 -94.37 -18.17
C ILE A 154 14.64 -95.64 -18.28
N ILE A 155 13.31 -95.55 -18.15
CA ILE A 155 12.41 -96.69 -18.33
C ILE A 155 12.45 -97.22 -19.76
N TRP A 156 12.54 -96.33 -20.76
CA TRP A 156 12.51 -96.69 -22.17
C TRP A 156 13.83 -97.29 -22.69
N PHE A 157 14.96 -96.89 -22.10
CA PHE A 157 16.31 -97.38 -22.46
C PHE A 157 16.77 -98.61 -21.65
N LYS A 158 15.91 -99.19 -20.82
CA LYS A 158 16.19 -100.38 -20.00
C LYS A 158 15.46 -101.60 -20.55
#